data_AF-A0A2G9TJH0-F1
#
_entry.id   AF-A0A2G9TJH0-F1
#
_cell.length_a   1.000
_cell.length_b   1.000
_cell.length_c   1.000
_cell.angle_alpha   90.00
_cell.angle_beta   90.00
_cell.angle_gamma   90.00
#
_symmetry.space_group_name_H-M   'P 1'
#
loop_
_entity.id
_entity.type
_entity.pdbx_description
1 polymer ?
#
loop_
_entity_poly.entity_id
_entity_poly.type
_entity_poly.pdbx_seq_one_letter_code
_entity_poly.pdbx_strand_id
1 'polypeptide(L)'
;MAEEAVKVVRESRSVEGAKLVAKFFSQLGDHASAIRFLVLSNCHQEAFQLAETTDHMVEYGDSIEADGATQDQMAQLAEHFAGVGDAHNAGRFYLRAGHYRAVSS
;
A
#
# COMPACT_ATOMS: atom_id res chain seq x y z
N MET A 1 -3.79 -22.56 -19.57
CA MET A 1 -4.60 -23.33 -18.58
C MET A 1 -4.09 -23.25 -17.14
N ALA A 2 -2.82 -22.87 -16.87
CA ALA A 2 -2.37 -22.62 -15.48
C ALA A 2 -2.62 -21.19 -14.98
N GLU A 3 -2.71 -20.19 -15.88
CA GLU A 3 -2.85 -18.78 -15.49
C GLU A 3 -4.21 -18.43 -14.90
N GLU A 4 -5.31 -19.03 -15.37
CA GLU A 4 -6.65 -18.81 -14.81
C GLU A 4 -6.81 -19.40 -13.40
N ALA A 5 -6.17 -20.53 -13.10
CA ALA A 5 -6.18 -21.11 -11.76
C ALA A 5 -5.38 -20.27 -10.75
N VAL A 6 -4.26 -19.67 -11.19
CA VAL A 6 -3.49 -18.71 -10.37
C VAL A 6 -4.30 -17.45 -10.12
N LYS A 7 -5.12 -17.01 -11.09
CA LYS A 7 -6.05 -15.88 -10.93
C LYS A 7 -7.15 -16.17 -9.92
N VAL A 8 -7.78 -17.35 -10.00
CA VAL A 8 -8.86 -17.78 -9.08
C VAL A 8 -8.34 -18.00 -7.64
N VAL A 9 -7.11 -18.49 -7.45
CA VAL A 9 -6.50 -18.62 -6.12
C VAL A 9 -6.11 -17.24 -5.55
N ARG A 10 -5.65 -16.30 -6.40
CA ARG A 10 -5.51 -14.88 -6.01
C ARG A 10 -6.86 -14.21 -5.74
N GLU A 11 -7.97 -14.70 -6.27
CA GLU A 11 -9.31 -14.16 -6.04
C GLU A 11 -10.05 -14.81 -4.87
N SER A 12 -9.61 -15.98 -4.38
CA SER A 12 -10.08 -16.51 -3.08
C SER A 12 -9.54 -15.71 -1.88
N ARG A 13 -8.78 -14.62 -2.12
CA ARG A 13 -8.40 -13.55 -1.16
C ARG A 13 -9.66 -12.99 -0.49
N SER A 14 -10.22 -13.72 0.47
CA SER A 14 -11.26 -13.20 1.33
C SER A 14 -10.70 -11.96 2.00
N VAL A 15 -11.29 -10.82 1.66
CA VAL A 15 -10.95 -9.52 2.26
C VAL A 15 -11.08 -9.64 3.78
N GLU A 16 -12.08 -10.38 4.27
CA GLU A 16 -12.22 -10.74 5.68
C GLU A 16 -11.04 -11.55 6.23
N GLY A 17 -10.51 -12.51 5.48
CA GLY A 17 -9.31 -13.28 5.85
C GLY A 17 -8.06 -12.39 5.97
N ALA A 18 -7.86 -11.50 5.00
CA ALA A 18 -6.75 -10.55 5.05
C ALA A 18 -6.86 -9.57 6.23
N LYS A 19 -8.08 -9.10 6.53
CA LYS A 19 -8.39 -8.28 7.71
C LYS A 19 -8.09 -9.01 9.02
N LEU A 20 -8.44 -10.29 9.12
CA LEU A 20 -8.15 -11.11 10.30
C LEU A 20 -6.65 -11.24 10.55
N VAL A 21 -5.87 -11.50 9.50
CA VAL A 21 -4.40 -11.60 9.60
C VAL A 21 -3.78 -10.25 9.97
N ALA A 22 -4.20 -9.15 9.33
CA ALA A 22 -3.74 -7.81 9.66
C ALA A 22 -4.08 -7.41 11.11
N LYS A 23 -5.26 -7.81 11.59
CA LYS A 23 -5.69 -7.59 12.98
C LYS A 23 -4.84 -8.41 13.96
N PHE A 24 -4.49 -9.65 13.60
CA PHE A 24 -3.60 -10.48 14.41
C PHE A 24 -2.21 -9.84 14.56
N PHE A 25 -1.60 -9.40 13.46
CA PHE A 25 -0.32 -8.69 13.50
C PHE A 25 -0.42 -7.36 14.27
N SER A 26 -1.51 -6.61 14.11
CA SER A 26 -1.74 -5.39 14.88
C SER A 26 -1.91 -5.65 16.39
N GLN A 27 -2.51 -6.77 16.78
CA GLN A 27 -2.61 -7.18 18.20
C GLN A 27 -1.26 -7.55 18.80
N LEU A 28 -0.32 -8.00 17.98
CA LEU A 28 1.07 -8.26 18.38
C LEU A 28 1.91 -6.97 18.42
N GLY A 29 1.36 -5.83 18.01
CA GLY A 29 2.07 -4.56 17.86
C GLY A 29 2.90 -4.46 16.57
N ASP A 30 2.78 -5.41 15.66
CA ASP A 30 3.49 -5.41 14.38
C ASP A 30 2.60 -4.83 13.27
N HIS A 31 2.44 -3.51 13.30
CA HIS A 31 1.62 -2.78 12.33
C HIS A 31 2.26 -2.77 10.93
N ALA A 32 3.59 -2.74 10.83
CA ALA A 32 4.30 -2.77 9.56
C ALA A 32 4.01 -4.07 8.77
N SER A 33 4.08 -5.24 9.43
CA SER A 33 3.72 -6.50 8.80
C SER A 33 2.25 -6.56 8.40
N ALA A 34 1.35 -6.01 9.23
CA ALA A 34 -0.08 -5.94 8.94
C ALA A 34 -0.37 -5.12 7.67
N ILE A 35 0.21 -3.92 7.56
CA ILE A 35 0.07 -3.03 6.40
C ILE A 35 0.58 -3.70 5.14
N ARG A 36 1.79 -4.27 5.20
CA ARG A 36 2.40 -4.96 4.05
C ARG A 36 1.54 -6.15 3.59
N PHE A 37 0.98 -6.91 4.52
CA PHE A 37 0.10 -8.03 4.20
C PHE A 37 -1.21 -7.57 3.52
N LEU A 38 -1.79 -6.45 3.98
CA LEU A 38 -2.97 -5.86 3.36
C LEU A 38 -2.69 -5.38 1.94
N VAL A 39 -1.55 -4.71 1.70
CA VAL A 39 -1.12 -4.30 0.35
C VAL A 39 -0.98 -5.52 -0.57
N LEU A 40 -0.28 -6.56 -0.12
CA LEU A 40 -0.12 -7.82 -0.87
C LEU A 40 -1.44 -8.55 -1.14
N SER A 41 -2.48 -8.27 -0.33
CA SER A 41 -3.83 -8.80 -0.48
C SER A 41 -4.71 -7.92 -1.38
N ASN A 42 -4.16 -6.87 -1.99
CA ASN A 42 -4.88 -5.81 -2.73
C ASN A 42 -5.90 -5.04 -1.86
N CYS A 43 -5.78 -5.09 -0.54
CA CYS A 43 -6.61 -4.34 0.42
C CYS A 43 -5.96 -2.97 0.71
N HIS A 44 -5.76 -2.17 -0.33
CA HIS A 44 -5.01 -0.91 -0.23
C HIS A 44 -5.72 0.11 0.68
N GLN A 45 -7.05 0.14 0.68
CA GLN A 45 -7.83 1.06 1.51
C GLN A 45 -7.68 0.75 3.00
N GLU A 46 -7.79 -0.52 3.39
CA GLU A 46 -7.55 -0.95 4.76
C GLU A 46 -6.11 -0.74 5.19
N ALA A 47 -5.15 -1.01 4.30
CA ALA A 47 -3.73 -0.77 4.57
C ALA A 47 -3.46 0.71 4.84
N PHE A 48 -4.04 1.60 4.04
CA PHE A 48 -3.94 3.05 4.21
C PHE A 48 -4.53 3.50 5.54
N GLN A 49 -5.75 3.06 5.88
CA GLN A 49 -6.39 3.43 7.16
C GLN A 49 -5.59 2.93 8.37
N LEU A 50 -5.09 1.70 8.31
CA LEU A 50 -4.26 1.15 9.38
C LEU A 50 -2.96 1.96 9.53
N ALA A 51 -2.32 2.30 8.41
CA ALA A 51 -1.10 3.09 8.40
C ALA A 51 -1.32 4.52 8.91
N GLU A 52 -2.40 5.19 8.51
CA GLU A 52 -2.76 6.53 9.00
C GLU A 52 -3.04 6.52 10.51
N THR A 53 -3.80 5.54 11.00
CA THR A 53 -4.16 5.46 12.44
C THR A 53 -3.02 5.03 13.34
N THR A 54 -1.98 4.42 12.78
CA THR A 54 -0.81 3.94 13.54
C THR A 54 0.44 4.79 13.29
N ASP A 55 0.37 5.85 12.48
CA ASP A 55 1.52 6.68 12.07
C ASP A 55 2.58 5.94 11.24
N HIS A 56 2.18 4.90 10.50
CA HIS A 56 3.04 4.07 9.65
C HIS A 56 2.81 4.31 8.14
N MET A 57 2.47 5.55 7.76
CA MET A 57 2.20 5.89 6.35
C MET A 57 3.41 5.72 5.44
N VAL A 58 4.63 5.86 5.97
CA VAL A 58 5.86 5.61 5.19
C VAL A 58 5.92 4.14 4.78
N GLU A 59 5.53 3.24 5.67
CA GLU A 59 5.61 1.79 5.46
C GLU A 59 4.55 1.32 4.48
N TYR A 60 3.38 1.94 4.51
CA TYR A 60 2.38 1.80 3.45
C TYR A 60 2.95 2.25 2.10
N GLY A 61 3.59 3.43 2.07
CA GLY A 61 4.21 3.97 0.86
C GLY A 61 5.25 3.06 0.25
N ASP A 62 6.17 2.55 1.06
CA ASP A 62 7.22 1.62 0.61
C ASP A 62 6.61 0.27 0.19
N SER A 63 5.55 -0.18 0.86
CA SER A 63 4.85 -1.41 0.50
C SER A 63 4.15 -1.31 -0.86
N ILE A 64 3.43 -0.21 -1.13
CA ILE A 64 2.77 -0.03 -2.42
C ILE A 64 3.78 0.25 -3.53
N GLU A 65 4.88 0.97 -3.26
CA GLU A 65 5.93 1.17 -4.25
C GLU A 65 6.55 -0.18 -4.67
N ALA A 66 6.81 -1.06 -3.70
CA ALA A 66 7.32 -2.40 -3.96
C ALA A 66 6.32 -3.32 -4.69
N ASP A 67 5.01 -3.13 -4.48
CA ASP A 67 3.95 -3.88 -5.16
C ASP A 67 3.68 -3.38 -6.60
N GLY A 68 4.30 -2.26 -7.00
CA GLY A 68 4.12 -1.65 -8.32
C GLY A 68 2.95 -0.67 -8.36
N ALA A 69 2.87 0.21 -7.36
CA ALA A 69 1.88 1.28 -7.29
C ALA A 69 1.73 2.05 -8.60
N THR A 70 0.50 2.45 -8.88
CA THR A 70 0.22 3.33 -10.01
C THR A 70 0.67 4.76 -9.70
N GLN A 71 0.86 5.55 -10.76
CA GLN A 71 1.19 6.97 -10.62
C GLN A 71 0.16 7.73 -9.77
N ASP A 72 -1.12 7.39 -9.91
CA ASP A 72 -2.21 8.02 -9.15
C ASP A 72 -2.07 7.73 -7.65
N GLN A 73 -1.77 6.48 -7.28
CA GLN A 73 -1.51 6.10 -5.89
C GLN A 73 -0.29 6.82 -5.31
N MET A 74 0.79 6.98 -6.08
CA MET A 74 1.96 7.74 -5.63
C MET A 74 1.65 9.24 -5.47
N ALA A 75 0.85 9.82 -6.36
CA ALA A 75 0.44 11.21 -6.28
C ALA A 75 -0.47 11.47 -5.06
N GLN A 76 -1.46 10.61 -4.82
CA GLN A 76 -2.33 10.67 -3.65
C GLN A 76 -1.53 10.57 -2.34
N LEU A 77 -0.54 9.67 -2.30
CA LEU A 77 0.33 9.53 -1.14
C LEU A 77 1.19 10.78 -0.91
N ALA A 78 1.71 11.38 -1.98
CA ALA A 78 2.45 12.63 -1.90
C ALA A 78 1.59 13.79 -1.38
N GLU A 79 0.33 13.89 -1.84
CA GLU A 79 -0.64 14.87 -1.36
C GLU A 79 -0.97 14.65 0.13
N HIS A 80 -1.11 13.40 0.57
CA HIS A 80 -1.32 13.09 1.97
C HIS A 80 -0.14 13.58 2.84
N PHE A 81 1.09 13.23 2.48
CA PHE A 81 2.28 13.70 3.19
C PHE A 81 2.40 15.23 3.19
N ALA A 82 2.06 15.89 2.08
CA ALA A 82 2.03 17.34 2.01
C ALA A 82 0.98 17.95 2.97
N GLY A 83 -0.19 17.32 3.08
CA GLY A 83 -1.28 17.75 3.96
C GLY A 83 -0.94 17.63 5.45
N VAL A 84 -0.17 16.62 5.84
CA VAL A 84 0.30 16.44 7.24
C VAL A 84 1.58 17.23 7.54
N GLY A 85 2.14 17.94 6.55
CA GLY A 85 3.34 18.78 6.71
C GLY A 85 4.67 18.04 6.54
N ASP A 86 4.66 16.78 6.11
CA ASP A 86 5.85 16.00 5.81
C ASP A 86 6.34 16.27 4.38
N ALA A 87 7.01 17.40 4.21
CA ALA A 87 7.55 17.82 2.93
C ALA A 87 8.61 16.86 2.36
N HIS A 88 9.30 16.10 3.22
CA HIS A 88 10.34 15.16 2.80
C HIS A 88 9.73 13.98 2.05
N ASN A 89 8.75 13.31 2.67
CA ASN A 89 8.06 12.19 2.05
C ASN A 89 7.17 12.65 0.88
N ALA A 90 6.52 13.82 0.99
CA ALA A 90 5.77 14.41 -0.12
C ALA A 90 6.65 14.58 -1.37
N GLY A 91 7.84 15.19 -1.22
CA GLY A 91 8.79 15.35 -2.32
C GLY A 91 9.24 14.02 -2.92
N ARG A 92 9.55 13.03 -2.07
CA ARG A 92 9.95 11.67 -2.51
C ARG A 92 8.90 11.04 -3.42
N PHE A 93 7.64 11.04 -2.99
CA PHE A 93 6.55 10.42 -3.75
C PHE A 93 6.13 11.24 -4.98
N TYR A 94 6.20 12.58 -4.93
CA TYR A 94 5.97 13.41 -6.13
C TYR A 94 6.99 13.16 -7.23
N LEU A 95 8.28 13.05 -6.86
CA LEU A 95 9.33 12.70 -7.83
C LEU A 95 9.06 11.33 -8.45
N ARG A 96 8.66 10.35 -7.62
CA ARG A 96 8.34 9.00 -8.09
C ARG A 96 7.16 8.97 -9.06
N ALA A 97 6.09 9.69 -8.74
CA ALA A 97 4.93 9.87 -9.63
C ALA A 97 5.34 10.57 -10.95
N GLY A 98 6.22 11.59 -10.87
CA GLY A 98 6.74 12.29 -12.05
C GLY A 98 7.61 11.42 -12.94
N HIS A 99 8.45 10.56 -12.38
CA HIS A 99 9.30 9.62 -13.13
C HIS A 99 8.50 8.51 -13.83
N TYR A 100 7.35 8.11 -13.30
CA TYR A 100 6.48 7.12 -13.95
C TYR A 100 5.92 7.63 -15.29
N ARG A 101 5.75 8.96 -15.45
CA ARG A 101 5.37 9.58 -16.73
C ARG A 101 6.42 9.42 -17.83
N ALA A 102 7.69 9.18 -17.46
CA ALA A 102 8.80 9.11 -18.40
C ALA A 102 9.09 7.68 -18.89
N VAL A 103 8.59 6.64 -18.21
CA VAL A 103 8.89 5.22 -18.51
C VAL A 103 7.91 4.58 -19.49
N SER A 104 6.80 5.24 -19.83
CA SER A 104 5.78 4.72 -20.75
C SER A 104 5.92 5.19 -22.22
N SER A 105 7.12 5.56 -22.67
CA SER A 105 7.41 5.90 -24.08
C SER A 105 8.08 4.76 -24.84
#